data_AF-A0A368GE33-F1
#
_entry.id   AF-A0A368GE33-F1
#
_cell.length_a   1.000
_cell.length_b   1.000
_cell.length_c   1.000
_cell.angle_alpha   90.00
_cell.angle_beta   90.00
_cell.angle_gamma   90.00
#
_symmetry.space_group_name_H-M   'P 1'
#
loop_
_entity.id
_entity.type
_entity.pdbx_description
1 polymer ?
#
loop_
_entity_poly.entity_id
_entity_poly.type
_entity_poly.pdbx_seq_one_letter_code
_entity_poly.pdbx_strand_id
1 'polypeptide(L)' 'MSVEEVAHEDVDLEQLLKCSLPTSRVKKICRLDPDLTMIGSDAVLFVTKATIKFFALEKVFDIVLTLLKWL' A
#
# COMPACT_ATOMS: atom_id res chain seq x y z
N MET A 1 26.08 -12.38 17.59
CA MET A 1 24.78 -12.21 16.94
C MET A 1 24.73 -10.78 16.44
N SER A 2 24.92 -10.57 15.15
CA SER A 2 24.84 -9.26 14.49
C SER A 2 23.40 -8.80 14.54
N VAL A 3 23.16 -7.66 15.20
CA VAL A 3 21.84 -7.03 15.25
C VAL A 3 21.70 -6.26 13.94
N GLU A 4 20.90 -6.80 13.01
CA GLU A 4 20.57 -6.08 11.78
C GLU A 4 19.72 -4.86 12.17
N GLU A 5 20.30 -3.67 12.02
CA GLU A 5 19.60 -2.41 12.23
C GLU A 5 18.51 -2.29 11.17
N VAL A 6 17.27 -2.59 11.56
CA VAL A 6 16.10 -2.32 10.75
C VAL A 6 15.99 -0.79 10.67
N ALA A 7 16.35 -0.23 9.52
CA ALA A 7 16.15 1.17 9.22
C ALA A 7 14.65 1.49 9.37
N HIS A 8 14.31 2.19 10.47
CA HIS A 8 13.01 2.80 10.61
C HIS A 8 12.97 3.99 9.64
N GLU A 9 12.54 3.72 8.39
CA GLU A 9 12.05 4.79 7.53
C GLU A 9 10.92 5.47 8.30
N ASP A 10 11.09 6.74 8.64
CA ASP A 10 10.07 7.57 9.27
C ASP A 10 8.82 7.54 8.39
N VAL A 11 7.90 6.66 8.75
CA VAL A 11 6.66 6.47 8.01
C VAL A 11 5.86 7.75 8.20
N ASP A 12 5.89 8.64 7.20
CA ASP A 12 5.13 9.90 7.20
C ASP A 12 3.63 9.60 7.38
N LEU A 13 3.21 9.66 8.65
CA LEU A 13 1.89 9.28 9.11
C LEU A 13 0.83 10.27 8.61
N GLU A 14 1.20 11.53 8.38
CA GLU A 14 0.29 12.52 7.80
C GLU A 14 -0.06 12.17 6.35
N GLN A 15 0.91 11.72 5.56
CA GLN A 15 0.63 11.25 4.20
C GLN A 15 -0.25 9.99 4.20
N LEU A 16 -0.06 9.09 5.16
CA LEU A 16 -0.92 7.92 5.36
C LEU A 16 -2.36 8.32 5.72
N LEU A 17 -2.54 9.34 6.54
CA LEU A 17 -3.87 9.84 6.95
C LEU A 17 -4.57 10.65 5.85
N LYS A 18 -3.83 11.22 4.88
CA LYS A 18 -4.38 11.90 3.69
C LYS A 18 -4.82 10.94 2.58
N CYS A 19 -4.74 9.63 2.80
CA CYS A 19 -5.15 8.64 1.81
C CYS A 19 -6.66 8.72 1.52
N SER A 20 -7.02 8.79 0.23
CA SER A 20 -8.42 8.85 -0.22
C SER A 20 -9.18 7.53 -0.06
N LEU A 21 -8.47 6.42 0.16
CA LEU A 21 -9.06 5.11 0.33
C LEU A 21 -9.56 4.92 1.77
N PRO A 22 -10.85 4.57 1.97
CA PRO A 22 -11.38 4.34 3.29
C PRO A 22 -10.76 3.08 3.93
N THR A 23 -9.95 3.28 4.98
CA THR A 23 -9.26 2.22 5.72
C THR A 23 -10.21 1.16 6.28
N SER A 24 -11.44 1.54 6.63
CA SER A 24 -12.50 0.63 7.05
C SER A 24 -12.89 -0.39 5.96
N ARG A 25 -12.85 0.01 4.68
CA ARG A 25 -13.11 -0.87 3.54
C ARG A 25 -11.93 -1.79 3.29
N VAL A 26 -10.71 -1.26 3.36
CA VAL A 26 -9.47 -2.05 3.25
C VAL A 26 -9.46 -3.15 4.32
N LYS A 27 -9.77 -2.82 5.57
CA LYS A 27 -9.89 -3.79 6.67
C LYS A 27 -10.94 -4.89 6.39
N LYS A 28 -12.08 -4.54 5.78
CA LYS A 28 -13.10 -5.53 5.40
C LYS A 28 -12.61 -6.46 4.31
N ILE A 29 -11.84 -5.95 3.35
CA ILE A 29 -11.23 -6.76 2.28
C ILE A 29 -10.19 -7.72 2.87
N CYS A 30 -9.31 -7.25 3.75
CA CYS A 30 -8.35 -8.12 4.43
C CYS A 30 -9.05 -9.28 5.17
N ARG A 31 -10.21 -9.02 5.79
CA ARG A 31 -11.02 -10.03 6.50
C ARG A 31 -11.80 -10.99 5.59
N LEU A 32 -11.71 -10.86 4.27
CA LEU A 32 -12.23 -11.89 3.36
C LEU A 32 -11.36 -13.15 3.38
N ASP A 33 -10.11 -13.03 3.84
CA ASP A 33 -9.25 -14.17 4.10
C ASP A 33 -9.74 -14.93 5.36
N PRO A 34 -10.17 -16.20 5.22
CA PRO A 34 -10.69 -16.99 6.32
C PRO A 34 -9.64 -17.31 7.40
N ASP A 35 -8.35 -17.28 7.06
CA ASP A 35 -7.26 -17.57 8.00
C ASP A 35 -6.79 -16.32 8.76
N LEU A 36 -7.27 -15.14 8.36
CA LEU A 36 -6.92 -13.88 9.01
C LEU A 36 -7.71 -13.66 10.30
N THR A 37 -7.13 -14.11 11.41
CA THR A 37 -7.73 -14.01 12.76
C THR A 37 -7.67 -12.60 13.36
N MET A 38 -6.53 -11.92 13.25
CA MET A 38 -6.34 -10.56 13.74
C MET A 38 -5.57 -9.70 12.73
N ILE A 39 -5.84 -8.39 12.74
CA ILE A 39 -5.11 -7.43 11.93
C ILE A 39 -4.86 -6.15 12.73
N GLY A 40 -3.59 -5.77 12.82
CA GLY A 40 -3.16 -4.51 13.42
C GLY A 40 -3.65 -3.30 12.62
N SER A 41 -3.82 -2.15 13.29
CA SER A 41 -4.24 -0.91 12.64
C SER A 41 -3.18 -0.37 11.66
N ASP A 42 -1.91 -0.55 12.01
CA ASP A 42 -0.73 -0.26 11.20
C ASP A 42 -0.70 -1.09 9.90
N ALA A 43 -1.00 -2.39 9.98
CA ALA A 43 -1.07 -3.27 8.81
C ALA A 43 -2.12 -2.77 7.79
N VAL A 44 -3.29 -2.32 8.25
CA VAL A 44 -4.33 -1.74 7.38
C VAL A 44 -3.82 -0.47 6.70
N LEU A 45 -3.08 0.38 7.42
CA LEU A 45 -2.47 1.60 6.86
C LEU A 45 -1.41 1.27 5.80
N PHE A 46 -0.55 0.27 6.04
CA PHE A 46 0.43 -0.17 5.06
C PHE A 46 -0.21 -0.73 3.79
N VAL A 47 -1.22 -1.59 3.92
CA VAL A 47 -1.99 -2.11 2.77
C VAL A 47 -2.64 -0.96 2.00
N THR A 48 -3.16 0.04 2.69
CA THR A 48 -3.75 1.23 2.06
C THR A 48 -2.71 2.00 1.23
N LYS A 49 -1.51 2.26 1.78
CA LYS A 49 -0.42 2.94 1.06
C LYS A 49 0.11 2.12 -0.11
N ALA A 50 0.26 0.81 0.07
CA ALA A 50 0.70 -0.11 -0.98
C ALA A 50 -0.29 -0.13 -2.15
N THR A 51 -1.60 -0.17 -1.87
CA THR A 51 -2.65 -0.12 -2.89
C THR A 51 -2.56 1.14 -3.75
N ILE A 52 -2.33 2.31 -3.13
CA ILE A 52 -2.19 3.57 -3.87
C ILE A 52 -0.94 3.55 -4.76
N LYS A 53 0.20 3.11 -4.22
CA LYS A 53 1.44 2.98 -5.00
C LYS A 53 1.27 2.03 -6.18
N PHE A 54 0.56 0.92 -5.98
CA PHE A 54 0.25 -0.04 -7.04
C PHE A 54 -0.55 0.61 -8.17
N PHE A 55 -1.64 1.31 -7.86
CA PHE A 55 -2.42 2.04 -8.87
C PHE A 55 -1.61 3.14 -9.58
N ALA A 56 -0.75 3.85 -8.85
CA ALA A 56 0.11 4.86 -9.45
C ALA A 56 1.12 4.23 -10.44
N LEU A 57 1.68 3.08 -10.10
CA LEU A 57 2.59 2.33 -10.97
C LEU A 57 1.88 1.76 -12.19
N GLU A 58 0.66 1.22 -12.05
CA GLU A 58 -0.14 0.76 -13.20
C GLU A 58 -0.40 1.90 -14.19
N LYS A 59 -0.72 3.11 -13.71
CA LYS A 59 -0.91 4.26 -14.60
C LYS A 59 0.38 4.69 -15.31
N VAL A 60 1.52 4.61 -14.63
CA VAL A 60 2.82 4.87 -15.26
C VAL A 60 3.10 3.79 -16.30
N PHE A 61 2.82 2.52 -16.01
CA PHE A 61 2.98 1.43 -16.95
C PHE A 61 2.08 1.63 -18.19
N ASP A 62 0.80 1.99 -18.01
CA ASP A 62 -0.12 2.28 -19.10
C ASP A 62 0.33 3.47 -19.97
N ILE A 63 0.85 4.54 -19.35
CA ILE A 63 1.40 5.69 -20.07
C ILE A 63 2.63 5.26 -20.89
N VAL A 64 3.55 4.52 -20.28
CA VAL A 64 4.76 4.02 -20.95
C VAL A 64 4.39 3.08 -22.10
N LEU A 65 3.44 2.17 -21.90
CA LEU A 65 2.95 1.25 -22.93
C LEU A 65 2.21 1.99 -24.04
N THR A 66 1.49 3.05 -23.71
CA THR A 66 0.83 3.92 -24.68
C THR A 66 1.89 4.65 -25.51
N LEU A 67 2.89 5.28 -24.88
CA LEU A 67 3.97 5.97 -25.60
C LEU A 67 4.77 5.03 -26.51
N LEU A 68 5.03 3.79 -26.07
CA LEU A 68 5.68 2.74 -26.87
C LEU A 68 4.84 2.26 -28.07
N LYS A 69 3.51 2.34 -28.02
CA LYS A 69 2.64 2.01 -29.17
C LYS A 69 2.63 3.09 -30.25
N TRP A 70 3.09 4.30 -29.94
CA TRP A 70 3.16 5.45 -30.86
C TRP A 70 4.58 5.72 -31.39
N LEU A 71 5.53 4.85 -31.05
CA LEU A 71 6.90 4.78 -31.60
C LEU A 71 6.97 3.60 -32.59
#